data_AF-A0A958Y670-F1
#
_entry.id   AF-A0A958Y670-F1
#
_cell.length_a   1.000
_cell.length_b   1.000
_cell.length_c   1.000
_cell.angle_alpha   90.00
_cell.angle_beta   90.00
_cell.angle_gamma   90.00
#
_symmetry.space_group_name_H-M   'P 1'
#
loop_
_entity.id
_entity.type
_entity.pdbx_description
1 polymer ?
#
loop_
_entity_poly.entity_id
_entity_poly.type
_entity_poly.pdbx_seq_one_letter_code
_entity_poly.pdbx_strand_id
1 'polypeptide(L)'
;SAGIIEESAYYESLHELPLIANTIARKKLYEMNRVISDTAEYGCYLFDHAAKPLLKDFMKTVSSEVIGKPFAKSNTVDNLELIKVNEAIRSHSIETVGKKLRSAMTAMKTIKTDVAKETILS
;
A
#
# COMPACT_ATOMS: atom_id res chain seq x y z
N SER A 1 8.02 -17.66 -8.93
CA SER A 1 6.95 -17.34 -7.96
C SER A 1 6.82 -18.50 -6.99
N ALA A 2 6.52 -18.25 -5.71
CA ALA A 2 6.51 -19.26 -4.66
C ALA A 2 5.24 -20.14 -4.62
N GLY A 3 4.45 -20.17 -5.70
CA GLY A 3 3.18 -20.92 -5.77
C GLY A 3 2.01 -20.31 -5.00
N ILE A 4 2.16 -19.10 -4.47
CA ILE A 4 1.11 -18.38 -3.73
C ILE A 4 0.07 -17.85 -4.71
N ILE A 5 -1.22 -18.02 -4.39
CA ILE A 5 -2.33 -17.48 -5.18
C ILE A 5 -2.34 -15.95 -5.14
N GLU A 6 -2.71 -15.33 -6.26
CA GLU A 6 -2.57 -13.88 -6.41
C GLU A 6 -3.47 -13.10 -5.44
N GLU A 7 -4.65 -13.62 -5.11
CA GLU A 7 -5.54 -13.01 -4.12
C GLU A 7 -4.91 -12.98 -2.72
N SER A 8 -4.30 -14.09 -2.27
CA SER A 8 -3.58 -14.12 -0.99
C SER A 8 -2.41 -13.17 -0.98
N ALA A 9 -1.63 -13.14 -2.07
CA ALA A 9 -0.52 -12.20 -2.19
C ALA A 9 -1.00 -10.73 -2.11
N TYR A 10 -2.17 -10.40 -2.67
CA TYR A 10 -2.75 -9.06 -2.56
C TYR A 10 -3.16 -8.70 -1.12
N TYR A 11 -3.81 -9.62 -0.41
CA TYR A 11 -4.23 -9.38 0.97
C TYR A 11 -3.04 -9.16 1.91
N GLU A 12 -2.02 -10.02 1.84
CA GLU A 12 -0.82 -9.97 2.69
C GLU A 12 0.19 -8.89 2.26
N SER A 13 -0.15 -8.04 1.28
CA SER A 13 0.73 -6.94 0.85
C SER A 13 -0.01 -5.61 0.73
N LEU A 14 -0.60 -5.32 -0.43
CA LEU A 14 -1.16 -4.00 -0.74
C LEU A 14 -2.40 -3.68 0.10
N HIS A 15 -3.18 -4.69 0.50
CA HIS A 15 -4.39 -4.47 1.31
C HIS A 15 -4.08 -4.00 2.73
N GLU A 16 -3.05 -4.57 3.37
CA GLU A 16 -2.67 -4.23 4.76
C GLU A 16 -1.79 -2.99 4.87
N LEU A 17 -1.08 -2.63 3.78
CA LEU A 17 -0.14 -1.51 3.79
C LEU A 17 -0.73 -0.19 4.33
N PRO A 18 -1.97 0.23 4.00
CA PRO A 18 -2.56 1.44 4.58
C PRO A 18 -2.68 1.39 6.10
N LEU A 19 -2.97 0.23 6.69
CA LEU A 19 -3.09 0.07 8.14
C LEU A 19 -1.74 0.28 8.81
N ILE A 20 -0.68 -0.35 8.30
CA ILE A 20 0.69 -0.18 8.82
C ILE A 20 1.16 1.27 8.64
N ALA A 21 0.92 1.88 7.48
CA ALA A 21 1.26 3.28 7.23
C ALA A 21 0.60 4.23 8.25
N ASN A 22 -0.65 3.95 8.63
CA ASN A 22 -1.35 4.73 9.67
C ASN A 22 -0.67 4.63 11.04
N THR A 23 -0.09 3.49 11.41
CA THR A 23 0.66 3.36 12.68
C THR A 23 1.89 4.27 12.70
N ILE A 24 2.64 4.31 11.58
CA ILE A 24 3.82 5.17 11.41
C ILE A 24 3.42 6.65 11.40
N ALA A 25 2.33 7.00 10.72
CA ALA A 25 1.83 8.38 10.70
C ALA A 25 1.49 8.88 12.11
N ARG A 26 0.88 8.01 12.94
CA ARG A 26 0.45 8.35 14.30
C ARG A 26 1.62 8.58 15.26
N LYS A 27 2.59 7.66 15.33
CA LYS A 27 3.64 7.68 16.37
C LYS A 27 4.99 7.10 15.88
N LYS A 28 5.27 7.24 14.58
CA LYS A 28 6.52 6.80 13.92
C LYS A 28 6.75 5.30 14.10
N LEU A 29 7.99 4.84 13.93
CA LEU A 29 8.36 3.42 13.97
C LEU A 29 8.09 2.75 15.32
N TYR A 30 8.10 3.51 16.42
CA TYR A 30 7.80 2.98 17.75
C TYR A 30 6.40 2.35 17.81
N GLU A 31 5.38 3.05 17.29
CA GLU A 31 4.01 2.54 17.34
C GLU A 31 3.80 1.38 16.38
N MET A 32 4.46 1.41 15.21
CA MET A 32 4.45 0.28 14.29
C MET A 32 4.96 -0.98 15.00
N ASN A 33 6.17 -0.92 15.58
CA ASN A 33 6.79 -2.07 16.23
C ASN A 33 6.01 -2.54 17.46
N ARG A 34 5.33 -1.63 18.18
CA ARG A 34 4.48 -1.99 19.32
C ARG A 34 3.14 -2.63 18.91
N VAL A 35 2.64 -2.35 17.71
CA VAL A 35 1.31 -2.82 17.25
C VAL A 35 1.40 -4.17 16.54
N ILE A 36 2.50 -4.44 15.83
CA ILE A 36 2.74 -5.72 15.16
C ILE A 36 3.19 -6.80 16.15
N SER A 37 3.18 -8.07 15.71
CA SER A 37 3.67 -9.19 16.52
C SER A 37 5.20 -9.24 16.59
N ASP A 38 5.75 -9.88 17.62
CA ASP A 38 7.20 -10.09 17.78
C ASP A 38 7.83 -10.77 16.55
N THR A 39 7.11 -11.69 15.91
CA THR A 39 7.57 -12.35 14.66
C THR A 39 7.70 -11.34 13.51
N ALA A 40 6.73 -10.43 13.37
CA ALA A 40 6.75 -9.39 12.34
C ALA A 40 7.82 -8.33 12.63
N GLU A 41 8.00 -7.95 13.90
CA GLU A 41 9.07 -7.04 14.32
C GLU A 41 10.45 -7.64 14.02
N TYR A 42 10.67 -8.91 14.40
CA TYR A 42 11.92 -9.60 14.12
C TYR A 42 12.22 -9.70 12.63
N GLY A 43 11.21 -10.06 11.82
CA GLY A 43 11.33 -10.09 10.37
C GLY A 43 11.65 -8.73 9.76
N CYS A 44 11.05 -7.65 10.28
CA CYS A 44 11.32 -6.28 9.86
C CYS A 44 12.80 -5.90 10.09
N TYR A 45 13.35 -6.21 11.27
CA TYR A 45 14.76 -5.93 11.56
C TYR A 45 15.72 -6.75 10.71
N LEU A 46 15.42 -8.03 10.45
CA LEU A 46 16.24 -8.87 9.59
C LEU A 46 16.33 -8.28 8.17
N PHE A 47 15.20 -7.84 7.63
CA PHE A 47 15.15 -7.18 6.32
C PHE A 47 15.84 -5.82 6.32
N ASP A 48 15.57 -4.95 7.30
CA ASP A 48 16.12 -3.60 7.39
C ASP A 48 17.66 -3.60 7.47
N HIS A 49 18.24 -4.52 8.26
CA HIS A 49 19.69 -4.67 8.36
C HIS A 49 20.35 -5.09 7.04
N ALA A 50 19.66 -5.87 6.20
CA ALA A 50 20.15 -6.27 4.89
C ALA A 50 19.89 -5.19 3.82
N ALA A 51 18.75 -4.52 3.87
CA ALA A 51 18.32 -3.53 2.88
C ALA A 51 19.12 -2.23 2.97
N LYS A 52 19.46 -1.75 4.17
CA LYS A 52 20.23 -0.51 4.36
C LYS A 52 21.60 -0.53 3.65
N PRO A 53 22.46 -1.56 3.83
CA PRO A 53 23.69 -1.68 3.06
C PRO A 53 23.46 -1.80 1.55
N LEU A 54 22.46 -2.58 1.14
CA LEU A 54 22.13 -2.82 -0.27
C LEU A 54 21.78 -1.52 -1.00
N LEU A 55 21.01 -0.64 -0.36
CA LEU A 55 20.57 0.63 -0.94
C LEU A 55 21.58 1.76 -0.79
N LYS A 56 22.65 1.57 0.01
CA LYS A 56 23.62 2.64 0.34
C LYS A 56 24.25 3.27 -0.90
N ASP A 57 24.72 2.46 -1.84
CA ASP A 57 25.39 2.96 -3.04
C ASP A 57 24.40 3.54 -4.06
N PHE A 58 23.21 2.95 -4.16
CA PHE A 58 22.11 3.52 -4.94
C PHE A 58 21.77 4.94 -4.43
N MET A 59 21.60 5.11 -3.11
CA MET A 59 21.27 6.41 -2.52
C MET A 59 22.33 7.50 -2.74
N LYS A 60 23.60 7.14 -2.97
CA LYS A 60 24.65 8.13 -3.33
C LYS A 60 24.44 8.72 -4.73
N THR A 61 23.76 7.99 -5.61
CA THR A 61 23.47 8.44 -6.99
C THR A 61 22.21 9.29 -7.07
N VAL A 62 21.33 9.22 -6.06
CA VAL A 62 20.06 9.95 -6.03
C VAL A 62 20.29 11.40 -5.63
N SER A 63 19.81 12.34 -6.45
CA SER A 63 19.93 13.78 -6.18
C SER A 63 18.80 14.28 -5.27
N SER A 64 19.04 15.40 -4.58
CA SER A 64 18.00 16.10 -3.78
C SER A 64 16.84 16.67 -4.59
N GLU A 65 16.92 16.64 -5.92
CA GLU A 65 15.81 17.05 -6.79
C GLU A 65 14.76 15.92 -6.92
N VAL A 66 15.18 14.68 -6.70
CA VAL A 66 14.31 13.50 -6.72
C VAL A 66 13.63 13.30 -5.36
N ILE A 67 14.30 13.68 -4.27
CA ILE A 67 13.81 13.49 -2.89
C ILE A 67 13.94 14.78 -2.09
N GLY A 68 12.82 15.28 -1.56
CA GLY A 68 12.79 16.40 -0.61
C GLY A 68 12.61 17.79 -1.23
N LYS A 69 12.60 17.90 -2.55
CA LYS A 69 12.19 19.12 -3.28
C LYS A 69 11.01 18.80 -4.20
N PRO A 70 10.11 19.77 -4.46
CA PRO A 70 9.10 19.62 -5.51
C PRO A 70 9.77 19.31 -6.85
N PHE A 71 9.31 18.27 -7.52
CA PHE A 71 9.84 17.85 -8.82
C PHE A 71 9.45 18.87 -9.90
N ALA A 72 10.47 19.50 -10.49
CA ALA A 72 10.49 20.38 -11.68
C ALA A 72 9.64 21.68 -11.69
N LYS A 73 10.18 22.67 -12.43
CA LYS A 73 9.59 24.00 -12.71
C LYS A 73 8.52 23.99 -13.83
N SER A 74 8.29 22.86 -14.48
CA SER A 74 7.35 22.69 -15.61
C SER A 74 6.73 21.29 -15.59
N ASN A 75 5.42 21.19 -15.87
CA ASN A 75 4.65 19.93 -15.93
C ASN A 75 4.65 19.29 -17.34
N THR A 76 5.52 19.74 -18.24
CA THR A 76 5.59 19.23 -19.60
C THR A 76 6.30 17.87 -19.62
N VAL A 77 5.54 16.82 -19.93
CA VAL A 77 6.04 15.46 -20.14
C VAL A 77 5.69 14.99 -21.55
N ASP A 78 6.45 14.06 -22.10
CA ASP A 78 6.07 13.43 -23.36
C ASP A 78 4.80 12.59 -23.17
N ASN A 79 3.78 12.88 -23.96
CA ASN A 79 2.50 12.18 -23.89
C ASN A 79 2.64 10.69 -24.25
N LEU A 80 3.55 10.33 -25.16
CA LEU A 80 3.74 8.93 -25.55
C LEU A 80 4.39 8.13 -24.42
N GLU A 81 5.42 8.70 -23.77
CA GLU A 81 6.04 8.10 -22.59
C GLU A 81 5.04 7.97 -21.44
N LEU A 82 4.24 9.01 -21.18
CA LEU A 82 3.22 9.00 -20.14
C LEU A 82 2.18 7.88 -20.37
N ILE A 83 1.71 7.68 -21.60
CA ILE A 83 0.79 6.59 -21.95
C ILE A 83 1.44 5.24 -21.66
N LYS A 84 2.69 5.04 -22.09
CA LYS A 84 3.42 3.78 -21.87
C LYS A 84 3.58 3.45 -20.38
N VAL A 85 3.98 4.44 -19.57
CA VAL A 85 4.15 4.24 -18.12
C VAL A 85 2.81 3.95 -17.44
N ASN A 86 1.75 4.69 -17.80
CA ASN A 86 0.41 4.44 -17.25
C ASN A 86 -0.12 3.05 -17.61
N GLU A 87 0.10 2.60 -18.85
CA GLU A 87 -0.30 1.26 -19.27
C GLU A 87 0.48 0.18 -18.52
N ALA A 88 1.80 0.35 -18.34
CA ALA A 88 2.62 -0.57 -17.58
C ALA A 88 2.16 -0.70 -16.11
N ILE A 89 1.77 0.41 -15.48
CA ILE A 89 1.24 0.40 -14.10
C ILE A 89 -0.11 -0.32 -14.04
N ARG A 90 -1.03 0.02 -14.96
CA ARG A 90 -2.40 -0.55 -14.96
C ARG A 90 -2.47 -2.02 -15.34
N SER A 91 -1.54 -2.46 -16.19
CA SER A 91 -1.46 -3.86 -16.63
C SER A 91 -0.74 -4.77 -15.62
N HIS A 92 -0.18 -4.22 -14.55
CA HIS A 92 0.46 -5.01 -13.50
C HIS A 92 -0.56 -5.97 -12.85
N SER A 93 -0.16 -7.23 -12.62
CA SER A 93 -1.06 -8.28 -12.11
C SER A 93 -1.76 -7.89 -10.81
N ILE A 94 -1.03 -7.25 -9.90
CA ILE A 94 -1.55 -6.76 -8.62
C ILE A 94 -2.73 -5.77 -8.77
N GLU A 95 -2.74 -4.95 -9.82
CA GLU A 95 -3.83 -3.99 -10.06
C GLU A 95 -5.08 -4.68 -10.60
N THR A 96 -4.89 -5.70 -11.45
CA THR A 96 -5.99 -6.51 -11.98
C THR A 96 -6.71 -7.25 -10.85
N VAL A 97 -5.95 -7.94 -10.00
CA VAL A 97 -6.48 -8.68 -8.85
C VAL A 97 -7.07 -7.71 -7.81
N GLY A 98 -6.35 -6.63 -7.52
CA GLY A 98 -6.80 -5.62 -6.58
C GLY A 98 -8.11 -4.95 -6.97
N LYS A 99 -8.30 -4.63 -8.26
CA LYS A 99 -9.57 -4.07 -8.76
C LYS A 99 -10.74 -5.02 -8.50
N LYS A 100 -10.58 -6.30 -8.84
CA LYS A 100 -11.62 -7.33 -8.62
C LYS A 100 -11.98 -7.45 -7.14
N LEU A 101 -10.96 -7.55 -6.27
CA LEU A 101 -11.17 -7.70 -4.82
C LEU A 101 -11.79 -6.46 -4.18
N ARG A 102 -11.35 -5.24 -4.54
CA ARG A 102 -11.92 -3.98 -4.05
C ARG A 102 -13.38 -3.80 -4.49
N SER A 103 -13.71 -4.17 -5.73
CA SER A 103 -15.10 -4.15 -6.21
C SER A 103 -16.00 -5.10 -5.43
N ALA A 104 -15.54 -6.33 -5.16
CA ALA A 104 -16.29 -7.30 -4.36
C ALA A 104 -16.55 -6.79 -2.92
N MET A 105 -15.53 -6.26 -2.25
CA MET A 105 -15.66 -5.69 -0.90
C MET A 105 -16.61 -4.49 -0.85
N THR A 106 -16.58 -3.64 -1.88
CA THR A 106 -17.48 -2.47 -1.96
C THR A 106 -18.93 -2.90 -2.15
N ALA A 107 -19.18 -3.92 -2.99
CA ALA A 107 -20.51 -4.47 -3.21
C ALA A 107 -21.11 -5.13 -1.95
N MET A 108 -20.30 -5.81 -1.13
CA MET A 108 -20.75 -6.42 0.13
C MET A 108 -21.14 -5.39 1.21
N LYS A 109 -20.60 -4.16 1.17
CA LYS A 109 -20.82 -3.15 2.20
C LYS A 109 -22.26 -2.59 2.23
N THR A 110 -23.11 -2.96 1.27
CA THR A 110 -24.48 -2.47 1.14
C THR A 110 -25.51 -3.52 1.58
N ILE A 111 -25.54 -3.87 2.86
CA ILE A 111 -26.75 -4.40 3.49
C ILE A 111 -26.97 -3.60 4.78
N LYS A 112 -27.69 -2.48 4.66
CA LYS A 112 -28.30 -1.82 5.81
C LYS A 112 -29.59 -2.59 6.10
N THR A 113 -29.57 -3.47 7.10
CA THR A 113 -30.82 -3.95 7.70
C THR A 113 -31.43 -2.78 8.46
N ASP A 114 -32.39 -2.11 7.83
CA ASP A 114 -33.27 -1.16 8.51
C ASP A 114 -34.11 -1.96 9.53
N VAL A 115 -33.69 -1.94 10.79
CA VAL A 115 -34.49 -2.46 11.89
C VAL A 115 -35.65 -1.49 12.08
N ALA A 116 -36.85 -1.88 11.64
CA ALA A 116 -38.07 -1.12 11.89
C ALA A 116 -38.21 -0.91 13.41
N LYS A 117 -38.16 0.35 13.85
CA LYS A 117 -38.56 0.72 15.22
C LYS A 117 -40.05 0.45 15.34
N GLU A 118 -40.43 -0.64 16.00
CA GLU A 118 -41.77 -0.76 16.56
C GLU A 118 -41.93 0.35 17.62
N THR A 119 -42.71 1.36 17.27
CA THR A 119 -43.23 2.34 18.21
C THR A 119 -44.17 1.60 19.17
N ILE A 120 -43.65 1.22 20.34
CA ILE A 120 -44.52 0.81 21.45
C ILE A 120 -45.22 2.08 21.94
N LEU A 121 -46.49 2.21 21.54
CA LEU A 121 -47.43 3.13 22.17
C LEU A 121 -47.62 2.69 23.63
N SER A 122 -47.22 3.55 24.57
CA SER A 122 -47.75 3.60 25.93
C SER A 122 -47.92 5.05 26.32
#